data_AF-X1JC85-F1
#
_entry.id   AF-X1JC85-F1
#
_cell.length_a   1.000
_cell.length_b   1.000
_cell.length_c   1.000
_cell.angle_alpha   90.00
_cell.angle_beta   90.00
_cell.angle_gamma   90.00
#
_symmetry.space_group_name_H-M   'P 1'
#
loop_
_entity.id
_entity.type
_entity.pdbx_description
1 polymer ?
#
loop_
_entity_poly.entity_id
_entity_poly.type
_entity_poly.pdbx_seq_one_letter_code
_entity_poly.pdbx_strand_id
1 'polypeptide(L)'
;MLEAVRAGGARLFLLNGLLYLLQKKFSHQTGMPAGEEMLVAIRHAQEVGARVELIDRDISITLQRLINRMSWRERVGLFAELLLGLLPFGKRVELERLTSDQIVTYLLQELKRTSPTAYQVLIRERDAYMASRIATLLSTSTGKVACVVGAGHVPGIYERLSKGPSGSWRISVEYKVSD
;
A
#
# COMPACT_ATOMS: atom_id res chain seq x y z
N MET A 1 13.39 -5.26 -23.13
CA MET A 1 14.22 -5.59 -21.93
C MET A 1 15.53 -4.79 -21.86
N LEU A 2 16.16 -4.44 -23.00
CA LEU A 2 17.42 -3.67 -23.06
C LEU A 2 17.26 -2.13 -23.14
N GLU A 3 16.06 -1.61 -23.44
CA GLU A 3 15.86 -0.15 -23.63
C GLU A 3 15.67 0.63 -22.33
N ALA A 4 15.31 -0.02 -21.22
CA ALA A 4 15.18 0.63 -19.91
C ALA A 4 16.53 1.04 -19.31
N VAL A 5 17.67 0.72 -19.93
CA VAL A 5 19.01 0.94 -19.34
C VAL A 5 19.60 2.31 -19.68
N ARG A 6 19.08 3.04 -20.67
CA ARG A 6 19.71 4.30 -21.10
C ARG A 6 19.12 5.53 -20.39
N ALA A 7 19.97 6.16 -19.57
CA ALA A 7 19.90 7.52 -19.01
C ALA A 7 18.92 7.86 -17.87
N GLY A 8 18.30 6.88 -17.23
CA GLY A 8 17.49 7.09 -16.01
C GLY A 8 16.82 5.81 -15.50
N GLY A 9 16.72 4.81 -16.38
CA GLY A 9 16.01 3.59 -16.07
C GLY A 9 16.77 2.55 -15.24
N ALA A 10 18.07 2.70 -14.94
CA ALA A 10 18.73 1.84 -13.94
C ALA A 10 18.15 2.08 -12.52
N ARG A 11 17.89 3.34 -12.16
CA ARG A 11 17.27 3.70 -10.87
C ARG A 11 15.80 3.28 -10.81
N LEU A 12 15.04 3.50 -11.89
CA LEU A 12 13.65 3.02 -11.99
C LEU A 12 13.58 1.48 -11.99
N PHE A 13 14.53 0.81 -12.62
CA PHE A 13 14.60 -0.66 -12.63
C PHE A 13 14.88 -1.21 -11.24
N LEU A 14 15.83 -0.63 -10.51
CA LEU A 14 16.08 -0.99 -9.10
C LEU A 14 14.85 -0.74 -8.22
N LEU A 15 14.14 0.36 -8.46
CA LEU A 15 12.90 0.70 -7.75
C LEU A 15 11.76 -0.28 -8.06
N ASN A 16 11.58 -0.65 -9.33
CA ASN A 16 10.60 -1.65 -9.75
C ASN A 16 10.97 -3.04 -9.21
N GLY A 17 12.26 -3.37 -9.14
CA GLY A 17 12.76 -4.58 -8.48
C GLY A 17 12.41 -4.59 -6.99
N LEU A 18 12.70 -3.49 -6.26
CA LEU A 18 12.34 -3.33 -4.86
C LEU A 18 10.83 -3.50 -4.61
N LEU A 19 10.01 -2.88 -5.47
CA LEU A 19 8.55 -2.99 -5.42
C LEU A 19 8.08 -4.43 -5.67
N TYR A 20 8.62 -5.09 -6.68
CA TYR A 20 8.32 -6.48 -6.99
C TYR A 20 8.67 -7.40 -5.80
N LEU A 21 9.81 -7.16 -5.14
CA LEU A 21 10.19 -7.92 -3.94
C LEU A 21 9.22 -7.69 -2.78
N LEU A 22 8.79 -6.45 -2.57
CA LEU A 22 7.77 -6.12 -1.56
C LEU A 22 6.44 -6.81 -1.88
N GLN A 23 5.95 -6.70 -3.12
CA GLN A 23 4.73 -7.35 -3.58
C GLN A 23 4.79 -8.87 -3.42
N LYS A 24 5.92 -9.49 -3.79
CA LYS A 24 6.13 -10.93 -3.66
C LYS A 24 6.14 -11.38 -2.19
N LYS A 25 6.72 -10.59 -1.28
CA LYS A 25 6.71 -10.87 0.16
C LYS A 25 5.29 -10.83 0.72
N PHE A 26 4.50 -9.80 0.39
CA PHE A 26 3.11 -9.71 0.83
C PHE A 26 2.25 -10.82 0.22
N SER A 27 2.39 -11.08 -1.08
CA SER A 27 1.64 -12.14 -1.77
C SER A 27 1.92 -13.54 -1.23
N HIS A 28 3.17 -13.84 -0.87
CA HIS A 28 3.51 -15.13 -0.25
C HIS A 28 2.96 -15.27 1.18
N GLN A 29 2.76 -14.16 1.90
CA GLN A 29 2.25 -14.18 3.28
C GLN A 29 0.72 -14.16 3.35
N THR A 30 0.04 -13.56 2.37
CA THR A 30 -1.43 -13.51 2.31
C THR A 30 -2.04 -14.56 1.38
N GLY A 31 -1.23 -15.22 0.54
CA GLY A 31 -1.68 -16.24 -0.43
C GLY A 31 -2.37 -15.67 -1.67
N MET A 32 -2.56 -14.35 -1.77
CA MET A 32 -3.22 -13.67 -2.89
C MET A 32 -2.24 -12.72 -3.62
N PRO A 33 -2.20 -12.69 -4.96
CA PRO A 33 -1.48 -11.68 -5.72
C PRO A 33 -1.89 -10.26 -5.28
N ALA A 34 -0.91 -9.43 -4.94
CA ALA A 34 -1.17 -8.05 -4.55
C ALA A 34 -1.78 -7.27 -5.73
N GLY A 35 -2.96 -6.66 -5.52
CA GLY A 35 -3.64 -5.86 -6.53
C GLY A 35 -4.76 -6.58 -7.29
N GLU A 36 -4.93 -7.89 -7.08
CA GLU A 36 -6.01 -8.66 -7.71
C GLU A 36 -7.39 -8.17 -7.24
N GLU A 37 -7.50 -7.77 -5.97
CA GLU A 37 -8.70 -7.19 -5.38
C GLU A 37 -9.13 -5.90 -6.11
N MET A 38 -8.18 -5.07 -6.54
CA MET A 38 -8.48 -3.85 -7.31
C MET A 38 -8.88 -4.18 -8.74
N LEU A 39 -8.28 -5.19 -9.38
CA LEU A 39 -8.67 -5.61 -10.73
C LEU A 39 -10.10 -6.16 -10.76
N VAL A 40 -10.46 -6.96 -9.75
CA VAL A 40 -11.83 -7.47 -9.57
C VAL A 40 -12.81 -6.31 -9.34
N ALA A 41 -12.45 -5.34 -8.50
CA ALA A 41 -13.28 -4.16 -8.27
C ALA A 41 -13.50 -3.32 -9.54
N ILE A 42 -12.46 -3.11 -10.35
CA ILE A 42 -12.55 -2.38 -11.62
C ILE A 42 -13.47 -3.12 -12.59
N ARG A 43 -13.34 -4.45 -12.70
CA ARG A 43 -14.20 -5.27 -13.58
C ARG A 43 -15.67 -5.13 -13.20
N HIS A 44 -16.00 -5.32 -11.93
CA HIS A 44 -17.40 -5.19 -11.48
C HIS A 44 -17.92 -3.75 -11.58
N ALA A 45 -17.08 -2.74 -11.36
CA ALA A 45 -17.46 -1.34 -11.58
C ALA A 45 -17.82 -1.09 -13.05
N GLN A 46 -17.06 -1.66 -14.00
CA GLN A 46 -17.35 -1.58 -15.42
C GLN A 46 -18.66 -2.30 -15.80
N GLU A 47 -18.92 -3.48 -15.23
CA GLU A 47 -20.15 -4.25 -15.47
C GLU A 47 -21.42 -3.48 -15.08
N VAL A 48 -21.37 -2.71 -13.98
CA VAL A 48 -22.51 -1.90 -13.52
C VAL A 48 -22.53 -0.48 -14.08
N GLY A 49 -21.59 -0.15 -14.98
CA GLY A 49 -21.46 1.19 -15.56
C GLY A 49 -21.03 2.27 -14.56
N ALA A 50 -20.39 1.90 -13.45
CA ALA A 50 -19.87 2.84 -12.47
C ALA A 50 -18.59 3.53 -12.98
N ARG A 51 -18.45 4.81 -12.62
CA ARG A 51 -17.22 5.58 -12.86
C ARG A 51 -16.07 5.01 -12.02
N VAL A 52 -14.97 4.68 -12.67
CA VAL A 52 -13.74 4.20 -12.01
C VAL A 52 -12.79 5.37 -11.79
N GLU A 53 -12.30 5.53 -10.56
CA GLU A 53 -11.35 6.57 -10.18
C GLU A 53 -10.16 5.97 -9.43
N LEU A 54 -8.95 6.33 -9.87
CA LEU A 54 -7.71 5.91 -9.20
C LEU A 54 -7.37 6.91 -8.08
N ILE A 55 -7.37 6.42 -6.84
CA ILE A 55 -7.14 7.24 -5.65
C ILE A 55 -5.72 7.14 -5.10
N ASP A 56 -4.94 6.15 -5.55
CA ASP A 56 -3.57 5.94 -5.10
C ASP A 56 -2.57 6.80 -5.87
N ARG A 57 -1.41 7.01 -5.27
CA ARG A 57 -0.29 7.74 -5.85
C ARG A 57 0.45 6.84 -6.83
N ASP A 58 0.92 7.43 -7.93
CA ASP A 58 1.88 6.77 -8.81
C ASP A 58 3.06 6.19 -7.99
N ILE A 59 3.30 4.90 -8.18
CA ILE A 59 4.26 4.16 -7.36
C ILE A 59 5.69 4.67 -7.56
N SER A 60 6.03 5.21 -8.74
CA SER A 60 7.33 5.81 -9.03
C SER A 60 7.59 7.01 -8.13
N ILE A 61 6.57 7.84 -7.88
CA ILE A 61 6.67 9.00 -6.98
C ILE A 61 6.89 8.50 -5.55
N THR A 62 6.11 7.51 -5.11
CA THR A 62 6.24 6.92 -3.77
C THR A 62 7.63 6.34 -3.54
N LEU A 63 8.16 5.60 -4.51
CA LEU A 63 9.48 5.00 -4.46
C LEU A 63 10.62 6.02 -4.53
N GLN A 64 10.47 7.08 -5.33
CA GLN A 64 11.42 8.19 -5.34
C GLN A 64 11.46 8.90 -3.98
N ARG A 65 10.30 9.16 -3.37
CA ARG A 65 10.21 9.74 -2.03
C ARG A 65 10.84 8.84 -0.98
N LEU A 66 10.63 7.53 -1.09
CA LEU A 66 11.23 6.54 -0.19
C LEU A 66 12.75 6.63 -0.21
N ILE A 67 13.36 6.51 -1.39
CA ILE A 67 14.81 6.63 -1.54
C ILE A 67 15.29 7.99 -1.03
N ASN A 68 14.64 9.08 -1.42
CA ASN A 68 15.09 10.43 -1.07
C ASN A 68 15.00 10.72 0.43
N ARG A 69 14.06 10.09 1.15
CA ARG A 69 13.91 10.23 2.61
C ARG A 69 14.86 9.34 3.40
N MET A 70 15.31 8.22 2.83
CA MET A 70 16.23 7.31 3.50
C MET A 70 17.68 7.76 3.41
N SER A 71 18.40 7.60 4.51
CA SER A 71 19.85 7.62 4.54
C SER A 71 20.44 6.44 3.76
N TRP A 72 21.69 6.57 3.32
CA TRP A 72 22.41 5.47 2.65
C TRP A 72 22.38 4.16 3.46
N ARG A 73 22.55 4.24 4.79
CA ARG A 73 22.56 3.08 5.68
C ARG A 73 21.21 2.37 5.71
N GLU A 74 20.11 3.12 5.79
CA GLU A 74 18.75 2.57 5.75
C GLU A 74 18.44 1.90 4.41
N ARG A 75 18.91 2.49 3.29
CA ARG A 75 18.72 1.91 1.96
C ARG A 75 19.40 0.54 1.85
N VAL A 76 20.65 0.43 2.31
CA VAL A 76 21.40 -0.84 2.30
C VAL A 76 20.73 -1.86 3.23
N GLY A 77 20.32 -1.45 4.43
CA GLY A 77 19.61 -2.30 5.39
C GLY A 77 18.31 -2.88 4.82
N LEU A 78 17.44 -2.03 4.27
CA LEU A 78 16.19 -2.48 3.66
C LEU A 78 16.43 -3.47 2.51
N PHE A 79 17.41 -3.19 1.66
CA PHE A 79 17.74 -4.07 0.54
C PHE A 79 18.25 -5.43 1.02
N ALA A 80 19.12 -5.46 2.04
CA ALA A 80 19.61 -6.68 2.65
C ALA A 80 18.47 -7.48 3.31
N GLU A 81 17.58 -6.83 4.05
CA GLU A 81 16.41 -7.47 4.68
C GLU A 81 15.47 -8.10 3.64
N LEU A 82 15.23 -7.43 2.51
CA LEU A 82 14.41 -7.96 1.44
C LEU A 82 15.07 -9.16 0.76
N LEU A 83 16.38 -9.11 0.50
CA LEU A 83 17.13 -10.24 -0.06
C LEU A 83 17.14 -11.45 0.89
N LEU A 84 17.39 -11.22 2.18
CA LEU A 84 17.34 -12.27 3.21
C LEU A 84 15.95 -12.89 3.32
N GLY A 85 14.89 -12.08 3.19
CA GLY A 85 13.50 -12.55 3.20
C GLY A 85 13.10 -13.44 2.02
N LEU A 86 13.86 -13.44 0.92
CA LEU A 86 13.65 -14.33 -0.23
C LEU A 86 14.33 -15.69 -0.06
N LEU A 87 15.31 -15.78 0.84
CA LEU A 87 15.97 -17.04 1.13
C LEU A 87 14.99 -17.99 1.83
N PRO A 88 15.04 -19.30 1.55
CA PRO A 88 14.11 -20.30 2.12
C PRO A 88 14.24 -20.50 3.65
N PHE A 89 15.05 -19.69 4.34
CA PHE A 89 15.34 -19.79 5.77
C PHE A 89 14.53 -18.82 6.65
N GLY A 90 13.55 -18.09 6.08
CA GLY A 90 12.78 -17.06 6.81
C GLY A 90 11.72 -17.61 7.77
N LYS A 91 11.41 -16.83 8.83
CA LYS A 91 10.43 -17.05 9.93
C LYS A 91 8.98 -17.37 9.49
N ARG A 92 8.76 -18.45 8.74
CA ARG A 92 7.44 -18.85 8.22
C ARG A 92 6.52 -19.41 9.32
N VAL A 93 7.11 -20.15 10.26
CA VAL A 93 6.38 -20.96 11.26
C VAL A 93 5.54 -20.12 12.24
N GLU A 94 5.90 -18.87 12.54
CA GLU A 94 5.15 -18.02 13.48
C GLU A 94 3.90 -17.37 12.87
N LEU A 95 3.84 -17.19 11.54
CA LEU A 95 2.75 -16.48 10.87
C LEU A 95 1.59 -17.40 10.45
N GLU A 96 1.84 -18.71 10.32
CA GLU A 96 0.86 -19.71 9.87
C GLU A 96 -0.35 -19.86 10.81
N ARG A 97 -0.24 -19.37 12.05
CA ARG A 97 -1.30 -19.42 13.07
C ARG A 97 -2.17 -18.16 13.14
N LEU A 98 -1.88 -17.14 12.34
CA LEU A 98 -2.55 -15.84 12.38
C LEU A 98 -3.60 -15.69 11.29
N THR A 99 -4.64 -14.90 11.54
CA THR A 99 -5.58 -14.47 10.49
C THR A 99 -4.90 -13.48 9.53
N SER A 100 -5.45 -13.31 8.32
CA SER A 100 -4.92 -12.33 7.35
C SER A 100 -4.81 -10.92 7.92
N ASP A 101 -5.78 -10.49 8.73
CA ASP A 101 -5.78 -9.17 9.39
C ASP A 101 -4.67 -9.03 10.44
N GLN A 102 -4.46 -10.09 11.24
CA GLN A 102 -3.40 -10.15 12.25
C GLN A 102 -2.02 -10.16 11.59
N ILE A 103 -1.86 -10.87 10.47
CA ILE A 103 -0.63 -10.86 9.67
C ILE A 103 -0.35 -9.45 9.17
N VAL A 104 -1.34 -8.77 8.57
CA VAL A 104 -1.17 -7.41 8.05
C VAL A 104 -0.76 -6.45 9.17
N THR A 105 -1.43 -6.52 10.33
CA THR A 105 -1.11 -5.67 11.48
C THR A 105 0.30 -5.91 12.00
N TYR A 106 0.71 -7.17 12.16
CA TYR A 106 2.05 -7.54 12.57
C TYR A 106 3.11 -6.98 11.60
N LEU A 107 2.90 -7.14 10.28
CA LEU A 107 3.84 -6.66 9.27
C LEU A 107 3.96 -5.14 9.27
N LEU A 108 2.86 -4.41 9.48
CA LEU A 108 2.90 -2.95 9.61
C LEU A 108 3.64 -2.50 10.86
N GLN A 109 3.42 -3.17 12.00
CA GLN A 109 4.14 -2.88 13.24
C GLN A 109 5.64 -3.17 13.10
N GLU A 110 6.00 -4.29 12.49
CA GLU A 110 7.39 -4.63 12.25
C GLU A 110 8.05 -3.63 11.30
N LEU A 111 7.38 -3.24 10.20
CA LEU A 111 7.87 -2.21 9.29
C LEU A 111 8.10 -0.87 10.00
N LYS A 112 7.17 -0.47 10.87
CA LYS A 112 7.29 0.75 11.68
C LYS A 112 8.50 0.70 12.61
N ARG A 113 8.81 -0.47 13.16
CA ARG A 113 9.92 -0.69 14.10
C ARG A 113 11.27 -0.78 13.39
N THR A 114 11.37 -1.56 12.32
CA THR A 114 12.66 -1.85 11.65
C THR A 114 13.01 -0.79 10.62
N SER A 115 12.02 -0.20 9.94
CA SER A 115 12.24 0.83 8.93
C SER A 115 11.23 1.98 9.07
N PRO A 116 11.38 2.84 10.11
CA PRO A 116 10.46 3.95 10.37
C PRO A 116 10.26 4.88 9.17
N THR A 117 11.34 5.13 8.42
CA THR A 117 11.31 5.93 7.18
C THR A 117 10.47 5.26 6.09
N ALA A 118 10.58 3.94 5.94
CA ALA A 118 9.74 3.20 4.99
C ALA A 118 8.27 3.23 5.40
N TYR A 119 7.97 3.01 6.68
CA TYR A 119 6.60 3.10 7.20
C TYR A 119 6.01 4.49 6.96
N GLN A 120 6.78 5.55 7.22
CA GLN A 120 6.33 6.92 7.01
C GLN A 120 5.94 7.17 5.54
N VAL A 121 6.78 6.75 4.58
CA VAL A 121 6.53 7.04 3.16
C VAL A 121 5.53 6.07 2.53
N LEU A 122 5.69 4.77 2.75
CA LEU A 122 4.88 3.72 2.10
C LEU A 122 3.48 3.63 2.69
N ILE A 123 3.31 3.97 3.97
CA ILE A 123 2.02 3.90 4.67
C ILE A 123 1.51 5.32 4.93
N ARG A 124 2.10 6.07 5.86
CA ARG A 124 1.48 7.33 6.37
C ARG A 124 1.29 8.42 5.32
N GLU A 125 2.26 8.62 4.43
CA GLU A 125 2.14 9.59 3.33
C GLU A 125 1.21 9.11 2.21
N ARG A 126 1.17 7.79 1.96
CA ARG A 126 0.31 7.18 0.95
C ARG A 126 -1.15 7.20 1.40
N ASP A 127 -1.41 6.88 2.66
CA ASP A 127 -2.72 7.05 3.30
C ASP A 127 -3.21 8.48 3.22
N ALA A 128 -2.32 9.47 3.45
CA ALA A 128 -2.66 10.88 3.34
C ALA A 128 -3.10 11.25 1.93
N TYR A 129 -2.39 10.74 0.93
CA TYR A 129 -2.70 10.97 -0.47
C TYR A 129 -4.06 10.35 -0.83
N MET A 130 -4.26 9.07 -0.52
CA MET A 130 -5.51 8.37 -0.78
C MET A 130 -6.69 9.02 -0.07
N ALA A 131 -6.56 9.36 1.21
CA ALA A 131 -7.61 10.04 1.97
C ALA A 131 -7.96 11.41 1.36
N SER A 132 -6.95 12.19 0.94
CA SER A 132 -7.21 13.47 0.27
C SER A 132 -7.93 13.29 -1.07
N ARG A 133 -7.54 12.27 -1.87
CA ARG A 133 -8.21 11.96 -3.14
C ARG A 133 -9.67 11.54 -2.91
N ILE A 134 -9.92 10.69 -1.92
CA ILE A 134 -11.28 10.27 -1.54
C ILE A 134 -12.10 11.50 -1.10
N ALA A 135 -11.56 12.37 -0.25
CA ALA A 135 -12.25 13.58 0.19
C ALA A 135 -12.64 14.51 -0.98
N THR A 136 -11.73 14.71 -1.95
CA THR A 136 -12.03 15.47 -3.17
C THR A 136 -13.11 14.83 -4.03
N LEU A 137 -13.10 13.49 -4.15
CA LEU A 137 -14.13 12.77 -4.90
C LEU A 137 -15.50 12.90 -4.21
N LEU A 138 -15.55 12.75 -2.88
CA LEU A 138 -16.78 12.94 -2.11
C LEU A 138 -17.33 14.37 -2.24
N SER A 139 -16.47 15.39 -2.30
CA SER A 139 -16.92 16.78 -2.45
C SER A 139 -17.38 17.14 -3.86
N THR A 140 -17.03 16.34 -4.87
CA THR A 140 -17.31 16.64 -6.30
C THR A 140 -18.26 15.66 -6.96
N SER A 141 -18.66 14.59 -6.27
CA SER A 141 -19.57 13.57 -6.78
C SER A 141 -20.91 13.61 -6.05
N THR A 142 -21.97 13.26 -6.77
CA THR A 142 -23.29 13.01 -6.21
C THR A 142 -23.51 11.49 -6.24
N GLY A 143 -23.72 10.86 -5.08
CA GLY A 143 -24.03 9.44 -5.00
C GLY A 143 -23.18 8.65 -3.99
N LYS A 144 -23.18 7.33 -4.15
CA LYS A 144 -22.43 6.39 -3.30
C LYS A 144 -21.06 6.11 -3.91
N VAL A 145 -20.02 6.15 -3.10
CA VAL A 145 -18.65 5.81 -3.49
C VAL A 145 -18.24 4.52 -2.79
N ALA A 146 -17.84 3.51 -3.55
CA ALA A 146 -17.20 2.30 -3.02
C ALA A 146 -15.68 2.43 -3.21
N CYS A 147 -14.91 2.39 -2.13
CA CYS A 147 -13.45 2.45 -2.17
C CYS A 147 -12.87 1.06 -1.89
N VAL A 148 -12.06 0.54 -2.81
CA VAL A 148 -11.31 -0.71 -2.64
C VAL A 148 -9.83 -0.36 -2.50
N VAL A 149 -9.25 -0.69 -1.35
CA VAL A 149 -7.86 -0.39 -0.98
C VAL A 149 -7.24 -1.58 -0.27
N GLY A 150 -5.90 -1.66 -0.26
CA GLY A 150 -5.20 -2.71 0.48
C GLY A 150 -5.49 -2.59 1.98
N ALA A 151 -5.70 -3.75 2.64
CA ALA A 151 -6.09 -3.81 4.06
C ALA A 151 -5.19 -2.98 4.98
N GLY A 152 -3.89 -2.94 4.71
CA GLY A 152 -2.94 -2.16 5.52
C GLY A 152 -3.12 -0.64 5.47
N HIS A 153 -3.88 -0.12 4.50
CA HIS A 153 -4.16 1.31 4.35
C HIS A 153 -5.51 1.73 4.97
N VAL A 154 -6.41 0.77 5.21
CA VAL A 154 -7.77 1.06 5.71
C VAL A 154 -7.73 1.86 7.02
N PRO A 155 -6.96 1.46 8.06
CA PRO A 155 -6.96 2.20 9.33
C PRO A 155 -6.47 3.65 9.20
N GLY A 156 -5.43 3.86 8.38
CA GLY A 156 -4.83 5.19 8.19
C GLY A 156 -5.69 6.12 7.34
N ILE A 157 -6.38 5.58 6.33
CA ILE A 157 -7.37 6.35 5.55
C ILE A 157 -8.56 6.72 6.44
N TYR A 158 -9.08 5.76 7.21
CA TYR A 158 -10.20 5.99 8.13
C TYR A 158 -9.88 7.11 9.12
N GLU A 159 -8.76 6.99 9.85
CA GLU A 159 -8.31 7.99 10.82
C GLU A 159 -8.29 9.41 10.23
N ARG A 160 -7.89 9.53 8.97
CA ARG A 160 -7.77 10.83 8.28
C ARG A 160 -9.10 11.38 7.80
N LEU A 161 -9.96 10.53 7.25
CA LEU A 161 -11.29 10.96 6.81
C LEU A 161 -12.18 11.33 7.99
N SER A 162 -12.06 10.63 9.12
CA SER A 162 -12.77 10.98 10.37
C SER A 162 -12.32 12.31 10.98
N LYS A 163 -11.12 12.80 10.61
CA LYS A 163 -10.57 14.10 11.03
C LYS A 163 -10.77 15.20 9.96
N GLY A 164 -11.28 14.86 8.77
CA GLY A 164 -11.45 15.73 7.59
C GLY A 164 -12.74 16.57 7.60
N PRO A 165 -12.87 17.58 6.72
CA PRO A 165 -13.55 18.85 7.00
C PRO A 165 -15.05 18.72 7.29
N SER A 166 -15.52 19.64 8.13
CA SER A 166 -16.85 19.90 8.69
C SER A 166 -17.99 20.07 7.66
N GLY A 167 -18.02 19.28 6.60
CA GLY A 167 -19.15 19.14 5.69
C GLY A 167 -20.05 17.99 6.13
N SER A 168 -21.34 18.11 5.83
CA SER A 168 -22.42 17.18 6.20
C SER A 168 -22.32 15.83 5.46
N TRP A 169 -21.24 15.09 5.66
CA TRP A 169 -21.04 13.77 5.07
C TRP A 169 -21.10 12.73 6.21
N ARG A 170 -22.10 11.85 6.17
CA ARG A 170 -22.16 10.69 7.09
C ARG A 170 -21.28 9.58 6.52
N ILE A 171 -20.10 9.41 7.10
CA ILE A 171 -19.27 8.23 6.84
C ILE A 171 -19.80 7.10 7.73
N SER A 172 -20.59 6.18 7.16
CA SER A 172 -20.89 4.90 7.82
C SER A 172 -19.82 3.90 7.40
N VAL A 173 -18.87 3.62 8.29
CA VAL A 173 -17.84 2.60 8.05
C VAL A 173 -18.18 1.38 8.89
N GLU A 174 -18.56 0.29 8.23
CA GLU A 174 -18.43 -1.04 8.83
C GLU A 174 -16.99 -1.50 8.62
N TYR A 175 -16.10 -1.13 9.54
CA TYR A 175 -14.81 -1.79 9.69
C TYR A 175 -14.92 -2.69 10.91
N LYS A 176 -15.24 -3.98 10.67
CA LYS A 176 -15.03 -4.98 11.71
C LYS A 176 -13.52 -5.13 11.86
N VAL A 177 -12.96 -4.48 12.87
CA VAL A 177 -11.69 -4.90 13.42
C VAL A 177 -11.94 -6.34 13.86
N SER A 178 -11.32 -7.31 13.21
CA SER A 178 -11.28 -8.67 13.75
C SER A 178 -10.58 -8.57 15.11
N ASP A 179 -11.32 -8.81 16.20
CA ASP A 179 -10.81 -8.85 17.58
C ASP A 179 -9.61 -9.82 17.72
#